data_AF-A0A957G8P5-F1
#
_entry.id   AF-A0A957G8P5-F1
#
_cell.length_a   1.000
_cell.length_b   1.000
_cell.length_c   1.000
_cell.angle_alpha   90.00
_cell.angle_beta   90.00
_cell.angle_gamma   90.00
#
_symmetry.space_group_name_H-M   'P 1'
#
loop_
_entity.id
_entity.type
_entity.pdbx_description
1 polymer ?
#
loop_
_entity_poly.entity_id
_entity_poly.type
_entity_poly.pdbx_seq_one_letter_code
_entity_poly.pdbx_strand_id
1 'polypeptide(L)'
;YEAAFENLRLAVYRDDHLAYAEPWGWMMPTRHPLAALLLEQGHAAEAEGIYRADLGLDNTIPRPQQHVDNVWSLHGYVTCLEQLGKQDEAAAMRARLNLALARTDVPITASCFCATKSCCH
;
A
#
# COMPACT_ATOMS: atom_id res chain seq x y z
N TYR A 1 -3.01 -13.20 14.49
CA TYR A 1 -3.03 -12.07 13.54
C TYR A 1 -4.44 -11.56 13.24
N GLU A 2 -5.49 -12.39 13.23
CA GLU A 2 -6.84 -11.96 12.80
C GLU A 2 -7.38 -10.71 13.51
N ALA A 3 -7.44 -10.70 14.85
CA ALA A 3 -7.91 -9.54 15.59
C ALA A 3 -7.11 -8.25 15.30
N ALA A 4 -5.82 -8.37 14.96
CA ALA A 4 -5.02 -7.21 14.56
C ALA A 4 -5.43 -6.70 13.17
N PHE A 5 -5.65 -7.61 12.21
CA PHE A 5 -6.12 -7.24 10.87
C PHE A 5 -7.55 -6.69 10.90
N GLU A 6 -8.45 -7.21 11.74
CA GLU A 6 -9.78 -6.64 11.94
C GLU A 6 -9.71 -5.19 12.44
N ASN A 7 -8.85 -4.91 13.42
CA ASN A 7 -8.65 -3.55 13.93
C ASN A 7 -8.07 -2.61 12.86
N LEU A 8 -7.13 -3.09 12.05
CA LEU A 8 -6.55 -2.32 10.94
C LEU A 8 -7.57 -2.06 9.83
N ARG A 9 -8.40 -3.04 9.46
CA ARG A 9 -9.51 -2.85 8.51
C ARG A 9 -10.53 -1.84 9.05
N LEU A 10 -10.83 -1.88 10.34
CA LEU A 10 -11.69 -0.89 11.00
C LEU A 10 -11.06 0.51 10.99
N ALA A 11 -9.74 0.62 11.17
CA ALA A 11 -9.03 1.89 11.09
C ALA A 11 -9.15 2.49 9.68
N VAL A 12 -8.92 1.68 8.64
CA VAL A 12 -9.12 2.09 7.23
C VAL A 12 -10.55 2.54 6.98
N TYR A 13 -11.53 1.77 7.44
CA TYR A 13 -12.93 2.14 7.31
C TYR A 13 -13.22 3.51 7.94
N ARG A 14 -12.69 3.79 9.13
CA ARG A 14 -12.89 5.08 9.82
C ARG A 14 -12.19 6.22 9.10
N ASP A 15 -10.95 6.00 8.64
CA ASP A 15 -10.15 6.97 7.87
C ASP A 15 -10.90 7.39 6.59
N ASP A 16 -11.46 6.41 5.87
CA ASP A 16 -12.20 6.65 4.62
C ASP A 16 -13.50 7.43 4.82
N HIS A 17 -14.06 7.39 6.04
CA HIS A 17 -15.30 8.09 6.42
C HIS A 17 -15.06 9.36 7.24
N LEU A 18 -13.82 9.82 7.37
CA LEU A 18 -13.55 11.13 7.94
C LEU A 18 -14.13 12.23 7.06
N ALA A 19 -14.65 13.28 7.69
CA ALA A 19 -15.07 14.47 6.96
C ALA A 19 -13.86 15.06 6.23
N TYR A 20 -14.03 15.41 4.95
CA TYR A 20 -12.98 16.06 4.18
C TYR A 20 -12.52 17.34 4.88
N ALA A 21 -11.22 17.44 5.14
CA ALA A 21 -10.58 18.59 5.75
C ALA A 21 -9.30 18.93 4.98
N GLU A 22 -9.03 20.23 4.83
CA GLU A 22 -7.81 20.73 4.21
C GLU A 22 -7.08 21.66 5.20
N PRO A 23 -5.88 21.29 5.68
CA PRO A 23 -5.15 20.06 5.40
C PRO A 23 -5.80 18.83 6.03
N TRP A 24 -5.45 17.65 5.53
CA TRP A 24 -6.02 16.39 5.98
C TRP A 24 -5.69 16.20 7.46
N GLY A 25 -6.68 15.80 8.26
CA GLY A 25 -6.47 15.53 9.69
C GLY A 25 -5.50 14.37 9.95
N TRP A 26 -5.28 13.52 8.95
CA TRP A 26 -4.41 12.37 9.00
C TRP A 26 -3.54 12.30 7.73
N MET A 27 -2.23 12.50 7.88
CA MET A 27 -1.30 12.66 6.75
C MET A 27 -0.87 11.32 6.12
N MET A 28 -0.86 10.24 6.89
CA MET A 28 -0.37 8.94 6.44
C MET A 28 -1.52 7.93 6.37
N PRO A 29 -1.99 7.53 5.19
CA PRO A 29 -3.21 6.75 5.07
C PRO A 29 -3.09 5.41 5.82
N THR A 30 -4.09 5.12 6.66
CA THR A 30 -4.08 3.93 7.54
C THR A 30 -4.07 2.61 6.78
N ARG A 31 -4.35 2.63 5.48
CA ARG A 31 -4.32 1.44 4.61
C ARG A 31 -2.90 0.93 4.31
N HIS A 32 -1.88 1.79 4.37
CA HIS A 32 -0.48 1.41 4.13
C HIS A 32 0.05 0.38 5.14
N PRO A 33 -0.08 0.59 6.47
CA PRO A 33 0.32 -0.43 7.45
C PRO A 33 -0.47 -1.72 7.29
N LEU A 34 -1.78 -1.65 7.00
CA LEU A 34 -2.59 -2.84 6.76
C LEU A 34 -2.03 -3.67 5.59
N ALA A 35 -1.86 -3.05 4.42
CA ALA A 35 -1.37 -3.74 3.23
C ALA A 35 0.05 -4.29 3.42
N ALA A 36 0.93 -3.53 4.08
CA ALA A 36 2.31 -3.94 4.32
C ALA A 36 2.37 -5.19 5.23
N LEU A 37 1.58 -5.21 6.31
CA LEU A 37 1.53 -6.34 7.23
C LEU A 37 0.82 -7.56 6.62
N LEU A 38 -0.21 -7.36 5.80
CA LEU A 38 -0.84 -8.44 5.04
C LEU A 38 0.16 -9.09 4.08
N LEU A 39 0.92 -8.28 3.33
CA LEU A 39 1.93 -8.76 2.41
C LEU A 39 3.05 -9.52 3.15
N GLU A 40 3.51 -9.02 4.30
CA GLU A 40 4.49 -9.70 5.15
C GLU A 40 4.02 -11.10 5.57
N GLN A 41 2.73 -11.24 5.91
CA GLN A 41 2.12 -12.50 6.33
C GLN A 41 1.68 -13.39 5.15
N GLY A 42 2.04 -13.03 3.90
CA GLY A 42 1.74 -13.81 2.70
C GLY A 42 0.33 -13.62 2.13
N HIS A 43 -0.45 -12.67 2.65
CA HIS A 43 -1.77 -12.32 2.13
C HIS A 43 -1.67 -11.35 0.94
N ALA A 44 -0.86 -11.71 -0.07
CA ALA A 44 -0.54 -10.86 -1.22
C ALA A 44 -1.77 -10.43 -2.04
N ALA A 45 -2.80 -11.26 -2.16
CA ALA A 45 -4.01 -10.93 -2.92
C ALA A 45 -4.85 -9.82 -2.25
N GLU A 46 -4.93 -9.83 -0.91
CA GLU A 46 -5.63 -8.77 -0.18
C GLU A 46 -4.82 -7.47 -0.20
N ALA A 47 -3.49 -7.58 0.02
CA ALA A 47 -2.58 -6.44 -0.05
C ALA A 47 -2.59 -5.77 -1.44
N GLU A 48 -2.63 -6.56 -2.52
CA GLU A 48 -2.76 -6.06 -3.89
C GLU A 48 -3.96 -5.12 -4.03
N GLY A 49 -5.15 -5.54 -3.59
CA GLY A 49 -6.37 -4.74 -3.69
C GLY A 49 -6.26 -3.41 -2.95
N ILE A 50 -5.62 -3.41 -1.79
CA ILE A 50 -5.42 -2.18 -1.00
C ILE A 50 -4.45 -1.22 -1.69
N TYR A 51 -3.34 -1.72 -2.23
CA TYR A 51 -2.40 -0.88 -2.97
C TYR A 51 -2.99 -0.36 -4.29
N ARG A 52 -3.76 -1.19 -4.98
CA ARG A 52 -4.47 -0.82 -6.21
C ARG A 52 -5.46 0.32 -5.96
N ALA A 53 -6.22 0.24 -4.87
CA ALA A 53 -7.12 1.29 -4.40
C ALA A 53 -6.36 2.58 -4.08
N ASP A 54 -5.29 2.49 -3.28
CA ASP A 54 -4.46 3.63 -2.89
C ASP A 54 -3.86 4.35 -4.11
N LEU A 55 -3.35 3.60 -5.09
CA LEU A 55 -2.76 4.16 -6.31
C LEU A 55 -3.79 4.75 -7.28
N GLY A 56 -5.10 4.61 -7.00
CA GLY A 56 -6.17 5.04 -7.89
C GLY A 56 -6.24 4.24 -9.18
N LEU A 57 -5.82 2.98 -9.16
CA LEU A 57 -5.93 2.05 -10.31
C LEU A 57 -7.33 1.43 -10.43
N ASP A 58 -8.18 1.66 -9.43
CA ASP A 58 -9.61 1.44 -9.47
C ASP A 58 -10.37 2.54 -8.72
N ASN A 59 -11.69 2.40 -8.69
CA ASN A 59 -12.60 3.37 -8.07
C ASN A 59 -13.17 2.86 -6.74
N THR A 60 -12.43 2.00 -6.03
CA THR A 60 -12.88 1.47 -4.73
C THR A 60 -12.94 2.56 -3.66
N ILE A 61 -12.11 3.60 -3.79
CA ILE A 61 -12.06 4.75 -2.88
C ILE A 61 -12.27 6.08 -3.62
N PRO A 62 -12.84 7.10 -2.95
CA PRO A 62 -12.99 8.44 -3.49
C PRO A 62 -11.67 9.03 -4.00
N ARG A 63 -11.73 9.76 -5.12
CA ARG A 63 -10.57 10.40 -5.74
C ARG A 63 -9.69 11.20 -4.76
N PRO A 64 -10.22 11.95 -3.78
CA PRO A 64 -9.38 12.67 -2.82
C PRO A 64 -8.47 11.74 -2.01
N GLN A 65 -8.86 10.49 -1.75
CA GLN A 65 -8.10 9.52 -0.95
C GLN A 65 -7.12 8.67 -1.79
N GLN A 66 -7.03 8.93 -3.10
CA GLN A 66 -6.11 8.23 -4.01
C GLN A 66 -4.77 8.98 -4.08
N HIS A 67 -3.69 8.24 -3.88
CA HIS A 67 -2.30 8.69 -3.87
C HIS A 67 -1.56 8.15 -5.11
N VAL A 68 -1.81 8.80 -6.24
CA VAL A 68 -1.16 8.46 -7.52
C VAL A 68 0.35 8.57 -7.39
N ASP A 69 1.05 7.52 -7.85
CA ASP A 69 2.51 7.40 -7.81
C ASP A 69 3.14 7.50 -6.42
N ASN A 70 2.38 7.18 -5.37
CA ASN A 70 2.95 7.01 -4.04
C ASN A 70 3.99 5.88 -4.05
N VAL A 71 5.25 6.24 -3.82
CA VAL A 71 6.40 5.33 -3.90
C VAL A 71 6.27 4.12 -2.98
N TRP A 72 5.69 4.30 -1.79
CA TRP A 72 5.50 3.25 -0.80
C TRP A 72 4.48 2.22 -1.28
N SER A 73 3.38 2.69 -1.86
CA SER A 73 2.34 1.84 -2.44
C SER A 73 2.77 1.18 -3.74
N LEU A 74 3.53 1.87 -4.58
CA LEU A 74 4.14 1.29 -5.77
C LEU A 74 5.07 0.13 -5.42
N HIS A 75 5.88 0.29 -4.37
CA HIS A 75 6.77 -0.77 -3.90
C HIS A 75 5.95 -1.99 -3.45
N GLY A 76 4.94 -1.79 -2.61
CA GLY A 76 4.06 -2.86 -2.15
C GLY A 76 3.30 -3.55 -3.28
N TYR A 77 2.74 -2.78 -4.22
CA TYR A 77 1.98 -3.30 -5.35
C TYR A 77 2.83 -4.18 -6.25
N VAL A 78 4.04 -3.72 -6.62
CA VAL A 78 4.97 -4.51 -7.44
C VAL A 78 5.33 -5.82 -6.75
N THR A 79 5.62 -5.80 -5.45
CA THR A 79 5.90 -7.02 -4.69
C THR A 79 4.70 -7.98 -4.65
N CYS A 80 3.48 -7.47 -4.50
CA CYS A 80 2.26 -8.30 -4.57
C CYS A 80 2.13 -8.97 -5.95
N LEU A 81 2.28 -8.19 -7.03
CA LEU A 81 2.17 -8.71 -8.39
C LEU A 81 3.21 -9.80 -8.67
N GLU A 82 4.44 -9.64 -8.19
CA GLU A 82 5.49 -10.67 -8.30
C GLU A 82 5.13 -11.95 -7.54
N GLN A 83 4.68 -11.83 -6.30
CA GLN A 83 4.27 -12.99 -5.47
C GLN A 83 3.05 -13.72 -6.07
N LEU A 84 2.16 -12.99 -6.74
CA LEU A 84 0.98 -13.53 -7.42
C LEU A 84 1.26 -14.03 -8.85
N GLY A 85 2.51 -13.92 -9.34
CA GLY A 85 2.89 -14.37 -10.68
C GLY A 85 2.43 -13.46 -11.83
N LYS A 86 1.98 -12.24 -11.56
CA LYS A 86 1.50 -11.26 -12.54
C LYS A 86 2.66 -10.46 -13.16
N GLN A 87 3.59 -11.16 -13.81
CA GLN A 87 4.89 -10.60 -14.22
C GLN A 87 4.78 -9.44 -15.23
N ASP A 88 3.86 -9.51 -16.19
CA ASP A 88 3.69 -8.46 -17.19
C ASP A 88 3.23 -7.13 -16.55
N GLU A 89 2.27 -7.21 -15.62
CA GLU A 89 1.79 -6.05 -14.87
C GLU A 89 2.87 -5.54 -13.91
N ALA A 90 3.60 -6.45 -13.25
CA ALA A 90 4.72 -6.10 -12.37
C ALA A 90 5.79 -5.31 -13.13
N ALA A 91 6.13 -5.72 -14.36
CA ALA A 91 7.11 -5.03 -15.21
C ALA A 91 6.65 -3.61 -15.56
N ALA A 92 5.39 -3.43 -15.96
CA ALA A 92 4.83 -2.11 -16.25
C ALA A 92 4.85 -1.20 -15.01
N MET A 93 4.45 -1.74 -13.86
CA MET A 93 4.42 -0.97 -12.61
C MET A 93 5.81 -0.69 -12.03
N ARG A 94 6.78 -1.56 -12.29
CA ARG A 94 8.19 -1.37 -11.93
C ARG A 94 8.79 -0.14 -12.61
N ALA A 95 8.39 0.16 -13.85
CA ALA A 95 8.84 1.38 -14.50
C ALA A 95 8.38 2.64 -13.74
N ARG A 96 7.12 2.67 -13.27
CA ARG A 96 6.60 3.76 -12.42
C ARG A 96 7.30 3.82 -11.07
N LEU A 97 7.52 2.66 -10.43
CA LEU A 97 8.27 2.57 -9.18
C LEU A 97 9.69 3.14 -9.33
N ASN A 98 10.41 2.80 -10.40
CA ASN A 98 11.76 3.30 -10.64
C ASN A 98 11.79 4.84 -10.79
N LEU A 99 10.81 5.41 -11.49
CA LEU A 99 10.69 6.88 -11.60
C LEU A 99 10.41 7.54 -10.25
N ALA A 100 9.58 6.91 -9.41
CA ALA A 100 9.30 7.42 -8.06
C ALA A 100 10.53 7.31 -7.14
N LEU A 101 11.23 6.17 -7.17
CA LEU A 101 12.47 5.93 -6.43
C LEU A 101 13.61 6.88 -6.83
N ALA A 102 13.68 7.29 -8.10
CA ALA A 102 14.68 8.26 -8.54
C ALA A 102 14.54 9.64 -7.85
N ARG A 103 13.41 9.90 -7.19
CA ARG A 103 13.11 11.16 -6.49
C ARG A 103 13.20 11.04 -4.97
N THR A 104 13.57 9.87 -4.44
CA THR A 104 13.66 9.64 -2.99
C THR A 104 15.07 9.92 -2.49
N ASP A 105 15.17 10.66 -1.38
CA ASP A 105 16.46 10.94 -0.73
C ASP A 105 16.99 9.75 0.07
N VAL A 106 16.11 8.82 0.43
CA VAL A 106 16.43 7.62 1.21
C VAL A 106 16.05 6.35 0.46
N PRO A 107 16.80 5.24 0.64
CA PRO A 107 16.42 3.97 0.04
C PRO A 107 15.10 3.45 0.61
N ILE A 108 14.11 3.26 -0.26
CA ILE A 108 12.84 2.63 0.09
C ILE A 108 12.91 1.15 -0.27
N THR A 109 12.84 0.29 0.75
CA THR A 109 13.02 -1.17 0.60
C THR A 109 11.79 -1.99 1.03
N ALA A 110 10.75 -1.31 1.51
CA ALA A 110 9.48 -1.86 1.94
C ALA A 110 8.39 -0.79 1.77
N SER A 111 7.14 -1.22 1.76
CA SER A 111 5.96 -0.35 1.62
C SER A 111 5.54 0.35 2.91
N CYS A 112 5.86 -0.20 4.08
CA CYS A 112 5.83 0.52 5.36
C CYS A 112 7.01 0.05 6.20
N PHE A 113 7.61 0.94 7.01
CA PHE A 113 8.54 0.55 8.08
C PHE A 113 7.90 -0.33 9.17
N CYS A 114 6.58 -0.43 9.17
CA CYS A 114 5.79 -1.36 9.95
C CYS A 114 6.13 -2.82 9.61
N ALA A 115 6.41 -3.09 8.33
CA ALA A 115 6.75 -4.42 7.85
C ALA A 115 8.27 -4.59 7.90
N THR A 116 8.73 -5.66 8.53
CA THR A 116 10.16 -5.94 8.68
C THR A 116 10.50 -7.24 7.99
N LYS A 117 11.66 -7.30 7.33
CA LYS A 117 12.16 -8.54 6.71
C LYS A 117 12.52 -9.63 7.73
N SER A 118 12.39 -9.39 9.03
CA SER A 118 12.75 -10.35 10.09
C SER A 118 11.51 -10.90 10.80
N CYS A 119 10.93 -11.96 10.24
CA CYS A 119 10.26 -13.07 10.92
C CYS A 119 9.79 -13.99 9.78
N CYS A 120 10.40 -15.14 9.49
CA CYS A 120 10.60 -16.26 10.41
C CYS A 120 11.98 -16.94 10.22
N HIS A 121 12.59 -17.35 11.33
CA HIS A 121 13.48 -18.52 11.43
C HIS A 121 12.69 -19.63 12.11
#